data_AF-A0A8T2J1Q7-F1
#
_entry.id   AF-A0A8T2J1Q7-F1
#
_cell.length_a   1.000
_cell.length_b   1.000
_cell.length_c   1.000
_cell.angle_alpha   90.00
_cell.angle_beta   90.00
_cell.angle_gamma   90.00
#
_symmetry.space_group_name_H-M   'P 1'
#
loop_
_entity.id
_entity.type
_entity.pdbx_description
1 polymer ?
#
loop_
_entity_poly.entity_id
_entity_poly.type
_entity_poly.pdbx_seq_one_letter_code
_entity_poly.pdbx_strand_id
1 'polypeptide(L)' 'MDYVVPKTGFYCKLCSLFYTNEDVAKITHCSSLAHYQKFKKVLNKMAKHLPKTDL' A
#
# COMPACT_ATOMS: atom_id res chain seq x y z
N MET A 1 -30.50 -0.74 -16.60
CA MET A 1 -29.27 -1.37 -17.13
C MET A 1 -28.12 -0.62 -16.50
N ASP A 2 -27.62 -1.14 -15.39
CA ASP A 2 -26.50 -0.54 -14.67
C ASP A 2 -25.23 -1.19 -15.19
N TYR A 3 -24.50 -0.48 -16.05
CA TYR A 3 -23.21 -0.93 -16.56
C TYR A 3 -22.08 -0.40 -15.68
N VAL A 4 -21.34 -1.30 -15.04
CA VAL A 4 -20.11 -0.96 -14.32
C VAL A 4 -18.94 -0.91 -15.30
N VAL A 5 -18.42 0.30 -15.53
CA VAL A 5 -17.20 0.50 -16.33
C VAL A 5 -15.98 0.18 -15.46
N PRO A 6 -15.18 -0.85 -15.78
CA PRO A 6 -13.95 -1.11 -15.05
C PRO A 6 -12.94 0.01 -15.32
N LYS A 7 -12.42 0.63 -14.25
CA LYS A 7 -11.34 1.62 -14.34
C LYS A 7 -10.02 0.96 -13.96
N THR A 8 -9.04 1.08 -14.85
CA THR A 8 -7.65 0.72 -14.55
C THR A 8 -7.00 1.83 -13.72
N GLY A 9 -6.14 1.44 -12.79
CA GLY A 9 -5.47 2.38 -11.89
C GLY A 9 -4.53 1.68 -10.93
N PHE A 10 -3.95 2.45 -10.01
CA PHE A 10 -3.02 1.96 -9.01
C PHE A 10 -3.74 1.71 -7.68
N TYR A 11 -3.60 0.50 -7.15
CA TYR A 11 -4.13 0.14 -5.84
C TYR A 11 -3.00 -0.05 -4.84
N CYS A 12 -2.95 0.83 -3.84
CA CYS A 12 -2.03 0.68 -2.72
C CYS A 12 -2.56 -0.39 -1.76
N LYS A 13 -2.00 -1.60 -1.81
CA LYS A 13 -2.40 -2.71 -0.92
C LYS A 13 -2.18 -2.42 0.56
N LEU A 14 -1.12 -1.70 0.91
CA LEU A 14 -0.81 -1.33 2.29
C LEU A 14 -1.87 -0.39 2.87
N CYS A 15 -2.35 0.56 2.05
CA CYS A 15 -3.29 1.59 2.47
C CYS A 15 -4.74 1.23 2.16
N SER A 16 -4.97 0.21 1.33
CA SER A 16 -6.27 -0.16 0.76
C SER A 16 -6.95 1.00 0.04
N LEU A 17 -6.16 1.79 -0.72
CA LEU A 17 -6.62 2.97 -1.45
C LEU A 17 -6.38 2.80 -2.95
N PHE A 18 -7.36 3.22 -3.75
CA PHE A 18 -7.29 3.23 -5.21
C PHE A 18 -7.01 4.63 -5.75
N TYR A 19 -6.14 4.72 -6.74
CA TYR A 19 -5.79 5.93 -7.47
C TYR A 19 -5.95 5.70 -8.97
N THR A 20 -6.49 6.68 -9.67
CA THR A 20 -6.72 6.60 -11.12
C THR A 20 -5.46 6.68 -11.95
N ASN A 21 -4.38 7.26 -11.41
CA ASN A 21 -3.09 7.39 -12.08
C ASN A 21 -1.96 6.90 -11.16
N GLU A 22 -1.12 6.00 -11.69
CA GLU A 22 -0.04 5.38 -10.93
C GLU A 22 1.09 6.37 -10.57
N ASP A 23 1.53 7.20 -11.51
CA ASP A 23 2.61 8.16 -11.28
C ASP A 23 2.22 9.19 -10.22
N VAL A 24 1.00 9.72 -10.32
CA VAL A 24 0.47 10.65 -9.32
C VAL A 24 0.42 9.96 -7.96
N ALA A 25 -0.10 8.73 -7.88
CA ALA A 25 -0.16 7.99 -6.62
C ALA A 25 1.24 7.74 -6.03
N LYS A 26 2.22 7.40 -6.85
CA LYS A 26 3.60 7.19 -6.38
C LYS A 26 4.17 8.46 -5.77
N ILE A 27 4.00 9.61 -6.44
CA ILE A 27 4.54 10.90 -6.00
C ILE A 27 3.79 11.44 -4.79
N THR A 28 2.46 11.47 -4.82
CA THR A 28 1.66 12.12 -3.77
C THR A 28 1.36 11.21 -2.59
N HIS A 29 1.22 9.89 -2.82
CA HIS A 29 0.85 8.93 -1.79
C HIS A 29 2.03 8.06 -1.35
N CYS A 30 2.68 7.31 -2.25
CA CYS A 30 3.72 6.35 -1.86
C CYS A 30 4.97 7.04 -1.27
N SER A 31 5.32 8.23 -1.76
CA SER A 31 6.41 9.05 -1.21
C SER A 31 6.02 9.81 0.06
N SER A 32 4.78 9.70 0.54
CA SER A 32 4.34 10.39 1.76
C SER A 32 4.87 9.73 3.04
N LEU A 33 5.11 10.55 4.06
CA LEU A 33 5.55 10.06 5.37
C LEU A 33 4.53 9.08 6.00
N ALA A 34 3.24 9.34 5.83
CA ALA A 34 2.18 8.49 6.36
C ALA A 34 2.25 7.07 5.78
N HIS A 35 2.50 6.94 4.47
CA HIS A 35 2.68 5.65 3.81
C HIS A 35 3.87 4.90 4.42
N TYR A 36 5.03 5.56 4.54
CA TYR A 36 6.24 4.97 5.10
C TYR A 36 6.06 4.54 6.56
N GLN A 37 5.40 5.36 7.39
CA GLN A 37 5.14 5.03 8.78
C GLN A 37 4.21 3.81 8.91
N LYS A 38 3.16 3.72 8.08
CA LYS A 38 2.27 2.55 8.05
C LYS A 38 3.05 1.30 7.63
N PHE A 39 3.89 1.43 6.60
CA PHE A 39 4.73 0.33 6.11
C PHE A 39 5.68 -0.17 7.20
N LYS A 40 6.41 0.73 7.85
CA LYS A 40 7.30 0.41 8.96
C LYS A 40 6.56 -0.29 10.10
N LYS A 41 5.35 0.15 10.46
CA LYS A 41 4.54 -0.52 11.50
C LYS A 41 4.15 -1.95 11.09
N VAL A 42 3.77 -2.16 9.84
CA VAL A 42 3.43 -3.49 9.32
C VAL A 42 4.66 -4.40 9.34
N LEU A 43 5.81 -3.93 8.86
CA LEU A 43 7.07 -4.68 8.92
C LEU A 43 7.46 -5.05 10.35
N ASN A 44 7.35 -4.11 11.30
CA ASN A 44 7.65 -4.39 12.70
C ASN A 44 6.69 -5.42 13.31
N LYS A 45 5.40 -5.41 12.92
CA LYS A 45 4.45 -6.44 13.34
C LYS A 45 4.82 -7.80 12.75
N MET A 46 5.15 -7.84 11.46
CA MET A 46 5.58 -9.08 10.79
C MET A 46 6.85 -9.65 11.43
N ALA A 47 7.85 -8.82 11.73
CA ALA A 47 9.08 -9.25 12.40
C ALA A 47 8.85 -9.83 13.80
N LYS A 48 7.79 -9.43 14.51
CA LYS A 48 7.41 -10.02 15.81
C LYS A 48 6.73 -11.39 15.67
N HIS A 49 6.17 -11.69 14.50
CA HIS A 49 5.47 -12.93 14.21
C HIS A 49 6.25 -13.88 13.30
N LEU A 50 7.36 -13.43 12.71
CA LEU A 50 8.31 -14.29 12.04
C LEU A 50 9.03 -15.11 13.13
N PRO A 51 9.07 -16.45 13.06
CA PRO A 51 9.96 -17.21 13.92
C PRO A 51 11.36 -16.63 13.72
N LYS A 52 12.00 -16.19 14.81
CA LYS A 52 13.41 -15.82 14.73
C LYS A 52 14.13 -17.08 14.28
N THR A 53 14.53 -17.14 13.02
CA THR A 53 15.60 -18.04 12.63
C THR A 53 16.85 -17.41 13.22
N ASP A 54 17.22 -17.86 14.42
CA ASP A 54 18.55 -17.69 14.98
C ASP A 54 19.55 -18.10 13.88
N LEU A 55 20.30 -17.11 13.39
CA LEU A 55 21.58 -17.33 12.72
C LEU A 55 22.66 -17.22 13.79
#